data_AF-A0AAD5MC12-F1
#
_entry.id   AF-A0AAD5MC12-F1
#
_cell.length_a   1.000
_cell.length_b   1.000
_cell.length_c   1.000
_cell.angle_alpha   90.00
_cell.angle_beta   90.00
_cell.angle_gamma   90.00
#
_symmetry.space_group_name_H-M   'P 1'
#
loop_
_entity.id
_entity.type
_entity.pdbx_description
1 polymer ?
#
loop_
_entity_poly.entity_id
_entity_poly.type
_entity_poly.pdbx_seq_one_letter_code
_entity_poly.pdbx_strand_id
1 'polypeptide(L)'
;MASVPMELVVGVIFPAKKIGHLRNVLHEHRDGVRFVLLDLSDEALRSPQDLERKYGPLHVVLHKLAHEMVFARLGDASAARRLALMKEYTSQHPDVPIVDPIDSVQLLTDRHDACRMLQRLKESPSASVAFNVPPFRVVQSPADFQALLQAVDAGETALPLICKSVEACATDRSHMMTVVTKRADLQQLDFPVIYQQEFINHSGRLFKGYVLGDIINVAERRSLPNLQANDTRSLAFNTQEKYPTAQDFDASTTAQSSATASSSSSSSSSLSQDTIFAAVRAIGQRIREELKLSLFGFDVIVSDATQEFFVIDVNYFPSYKELEDFDGALRRHLRRSYEQKH
;
A
#
# COMPACT_ATOMS: atom_id res chain seq x y z
N MET A 1 -7.92 31.79 -34.03
CA MET A 1 -8.66 30.52 -33.85
C MET A 1 -8.10 29.86 -32.61
N ALA A 2 -8.83 29.82 -31.50
CA ALA A 2 -8.39 29.07 -30.33
C ALA A 2 -8.38 27.59 -30.72
N SER A 3 -7.22 26.93 -30.61
CA SER A 3 -7.10 25.49 -30.83
C SER A 3 -8.09 24.78 -29.91
N VAL A 4 -8.97 23.95 -30.46
CA VAL A 4 -9.81 23.06 -29.66
C VAL A 4 -8.85 22.25 -28.77
N PRO A 5 -8.99 22.29 -27.43
CA PRO A 5 -8.09 21.55 -26.55
C PRO A 5 -8.18 20.07 -26.91
N MET A 6 -7.03 19.43 -27.12
CA MET A 6 -6.92 18.03 -27.50
C MET A 6 -7.68 17.15 -26.50
N GLU A 7 -8.54 16.26 -26.99
CA GLU A 7 -9.18 15.25 -26.14
C GLU A 7 -8.13 14.19 -25.75
N LEU A 8 -7.87 14.05 -24.45
CA LEU A 8 -6.94 13.07 -23.91
C LEU A 8 -7.64 11.71 -23.76
N VAL A 9 -7.27 10.76 -24.62
CA VAL A 9 -7.74 9.37 -24.57
C VAL A 9 -6.85 8.54 -23.66
N VAL A 10 -7.41 8.05 -22.55
CA VAL A 10 -6.70 7.28 -21.53
C VAL A 10 -7.17 5.83 -21.55
N GLY A 11 -6.27 4.90 -21.88
CA GLY A 11 -6.51 3.47 -21.74
C GLY A 11 -6.47 3.06 -20.27
N VAL A 12 -7.47 2.33 -19.79
CA VAL A 12 -7.60 1.94 -18.38
C VAL A 12 -7.61 0.43 -18.24
N ILE A 13 -6.67 -0.11 -17.47
CA ILE A 13 -6.56 -1.54 -17.16
C ILE A 13 -6.77 -1.76 -15.67
N PHE A 14 -7.97 -2.14 -15.27
CA PHE A 14 -8.33 -2.33 -13.86
C PHE A 14 -8.99 -3.70 -13.60
N PRO A 15 -8.79 -4.29 -12.41
CA PRO A 15 -9.62 -5.42 -11.97
C PRO A 15 -11.11 -5.04 -11.88
N ALA A 16 -12.00 -5.99 -12.10
CA ALA A 16 -13.46 -5.78 -12.10
C ALA A 16 -13.96 -5.01 -10.85
N LYS A 17 -13.47 -5.36 -9.65
CA LYS A 17 -13.80 -4.66 -8.39
C LYS A 17 -13.47 -3.16 -8.45
N LYS A 18 -12.35 -2.79 -9.06
CA LYS A 18 -11.91 -1.39 -9.17
C LYS A 18 -12.69 -0.64 -10.26
N ILE A 19 -13.03 -1.30 -11.37
CA ILE A 19 -13.94 -0.74 -12.39
C ILE A 19 -15.30 -0.43 -11.76
N GLY A 20 -15.86 -1.36 -10.96
CA GLY A 20 -17.12 -1.15 -10.26
C GLY A 20 -17.11 0.07 -9.34
N HIS A 21 -16.05 0.23 -8.54
CA HIS A 21 -15.89 1.40 -7.65
C HIS A 21 -15.70 2.73 -8.40
N LEU A 22 -15.09 2.70 -9.58
CA LEU A 22 -14.77 3.91 -10.36
C LEU A 22 -15.71 4.11 -11.55
N ARG A 23 -16.84 3.40 -11.59
CA ARG A 23 -17.75 3.39 -12.74
C ARG A 23 -18.17 4.79 -13.18
N ASN A 24 -18.53 5.66 -12.24
CA ASN A 24 -18.95 7.03 -12.55
C ASN A 24 -17.80 7.85 -13.16
N VAL A 25 -16.61 7.75 -12.57
CA VAL A 25 -15.38 8.39 -13.07
C VAL A 25 -15.04 7.93 -14.48
N LEU A 26 -15.10 6.63 -14.73
CA LEU A 26 -14.64 6.02 -15.99
C LEU A 26 -15.61 6.22 -17.15
N HIS A 27 -16.90 6.48 -16.89
CA HIS A 27 -17.89 6.73 -17.95
C HIS A 27 -18.04 8.22 -18.29
N GLU A 28 -17.62 9.12 -17.41
CA GLU A 28 -17.81 10.55 -17.62
C GLU A 28 -16.70 11.11 -18.52
N HIS A 29 -17.10 11.73 -19.64
CA HIS A 29 -16.21 12.52 -20.49
C HIS A 29 -16.21 13.94 -19.95
N ARG A 30 -15.16 14.26 -19.20
CA ARG A 30 -15.06 15.53 -18.49
C ARG A 30 -13.64 16.04 -18.52
N ASP A 31 -13.51 17.36 -18.44
CA ASP A 31 -12.25 18.09 -18.43
C ASP A 31 -11.38 17.77 -19.64
N GLY A 32 -11.95 17.35 -20.78
CA GLY A 32 -11.22 16.93 -21.97
C GLY A 32 -10.48 15.60 -21.83
N VAL A 33 -10.90 14.73 -20.91
CA VAL A 33 -10.35 13.38 -20.70
C VAL A 33 -11.43 12.33 -20.97
N ARG A 34 -11.10 11.35 -21.79
CA ARG A 34 -11.95 10.21 -22.13
C ARG A 34 -11.25 8.91 -21.76
N PHE A 35 -11.92 8.07 -20.97
CA PHE A 35 -11.39 6.76 -20.59
C PHE A 35 -11.84 5.66 -21.55
N VAL A 36 -10.96 4.71 -21.84
CA VAL A 36 -11.23 3.51 -22.64
C VAL A 36 -10.81 2.30 -21.82
N LEU A 37 -11.77 1.44 -21.47
CA LEU A 37 -11.48 0.22 -20.72
C LEU A 37 -10.77 -0.78 -21.63
N LEU A 38 -9.54 -1.13 -21.28
CA LEU A 38 -8.73 -2.12 -21.98
C LEU A 38 -8.95 -3.49 -21.32
N ASP A 39 -9.60 -4.38 -22.04
CA ASP A 39 -9.86 -5.74 -21.58
C ASP A 39 -8.75 -6.67 -22.06
N LEU A 40 -7.70 -6.80 -21.25
CA LEU A 40 -6.57 -7.68 -21.54
C LEU A 40 -6.92 -9.17 -21.41
N SER A 41 -8.14 -9.52 -20.98
CA SER A 41 -8.59 -10.92 -20.95
C SER A 41 -9.11 -11.41 -22.30
N ASP A 42 -9.26 -10.50 -23.28
CA ASP A 42 -9.62 -10.88 -24.65
C ASP A 42 -8.48 -11.63 -25.34
N GLU A 43 -8.72 -12.91 -25.62
CA GLU A 43 -7.80 -13.83 -26.32
C GLU A 43 -7.45 -13.40 -27.76
N ALA A 44 -8.18 -12.44 -28.33
CA ALA A 44 -7.85 -11.81 -29.60
C ALA A 44 -6.65 -10.85 -29.49
N LEU A 45 -6.34 -10.33 -28.29
CA LEU A 45 -5.22 -9.41 -28.07
C LEU A 45 -3.91 -10.19 -27.90
N ARG A 46 -3.21 -10.42 -29.01
CA ARG A 46 -1.95 -11.20 -29.03
C ARG A 46 -0.71 -10.33 -29.18
N SER A 47 -0.89 -9.08 -29.60
CA SER A 47 0.18 -8.13 -29.86
C SER A 47 -0.23 -6.69 -29.51
N PRO A 48 0.72 -5.78 -29.30
CA PRO A 48 0.43 -4.34 -29.17
C PRO A 48 -0.39 -3.77 -30.33
N GLN A 49 -0.18 -4.25 -31.56
CA GLN A 49 -0.93 -3.81 -32.73
C GLN A 49 -2.43 -4.18 -32.63
N ASP A 50 -2.77 -5.28 -31.96
CA ASP A 50 -4.17 -5.67 -31.74
C ASP A 50 -4.86 -4.72 -30.75
N LEU A 51 -4.13 -4.22 -29.74
CA LEU A 51 -4.63 -3.21 -28.81
C LEU A 51 -4.98 -1.92 -29.55
N GLU A 52 -4.08 -1.40 -30.39
CA GLU A 52 -4.33 -0.19 -31.17
C GLU A 52 -5.47 -0.37 -32.17
N ARG A 53 -5.53 -1.52 -32.86
CA ARG A 53 -6.61 -1.81 -33.81
C ARG A 53 -7.98 -1.83 -33.13
N LYS A 54 -8.05 -2.38 -31.90
CA LYS A 54 -9.31 -2.53 -31.17
C LYS A 54 -9.74 -1.26 -30.44
N TYR A 55 -8.80 -0.57 -29.79
CA TYR A 55 -9.09 0.55 -28.88
C TYR A 55 -8.73 1.92 -29.46
N GLY A 56 -8.04 1.96 -30.60
CA GLY A 56 -7.52 3.18 -31.20
C GLY A 56 -6.24 3.68 -30.52
N PRO A 57 -5.69 4.81 -30.99
CA PRO A 57 -4.52 5.43 -30.39
C PRO A 57 -4.84 5.91 -28.96
N LEU A 58 -3.91 5.63 -28.06
CA LEU A 58 -3.98 6.02 -26.65
C LEU A 58 -2.95 7.11 -26.38
N HIS A 59 -3.34 8.10 -25.57
CA HIS A 59 -2.42 9.16 -25.15
C HIS A 59 -1.74 8.82 -23.83
N VAL A 60 -2.42 8.09 -22.93
CA VAL A 60 -1.90 7.63 -21.64
C VAL A 60 -2.48 6.25 -21.34
N VAL A 61 -1.73 5.39 -20.66
CA VAL A 61 -2.25 4.14 -20.07
C VAL A 61 -2.23 4.24 -18.55
N LEU A 62 -3.41 4.17 -17.94
CA LEU A 62 -3.60 4.06 -16.50
C LEU A 62 -3.88 2.61 -16.13
N HIS A 63 -3.13 2.03 -15.19
CA HIS A 63 -3.28 0.61 -14.89
C HIS A 63 -3.33 0.29 -13.39
N LYS A 64 -3.85 -0.89 -13.08
CA LYS A 64 -3.74 -1.56 -11.78
C LYS A 64 -3.42 -3.03 -11.99
N LEU A 65 -2.25 -3.28 -12.55
CA LEU A 65 -1.74 -4.62 -12.90
C LEU A 65 -1.07 -5.35 -11.73
N ALA A 66 -1.04 -4.75 -10.53
CA ALA A 66 -0.41 -5.35 -9.35
C ALA A 66 -0.92 -6.78 -9.07
N HIS A 67 -2.20 -7.07 -9.33
CA HIS A 67 -2.74 -8.42 -9.18
C HIS A 67 -2.18 -9.39 -10.22
N GLU A 68 -2.11 -8.98 -11.48
CA GLU A 68 -1.52 -9.77 -12.55
C GLU A 68 -0.05 -10.09 -12.24
N MET A 69 0.71 -9.13 -11.71
CA MET A 69 2.10 -9.33 -11.28
C MET A 69 2.25 -10.42 -10.22
N VAL A 70 1.37 -10.41 -9.21
CA VAL A 70 1.36 -11.46 -8.17
C VAL A 70 0.97 -12.81 -8.77
N PHE A 71 -0.11 -12.88 -9.56
CA PHE A 71 -0.57 -14.14 -10.15
C PHE A 71 0.44 -14.73 -11.14
N ALA A 72 1.09 -13.92 -11.96
CA ALA A 72 2.15 -14.36 -12.86
C ALA A 72 3.31 -14.98 -12.09
N ARG A 73 3.71 -14.37 -10.95
CA ARG A 73 4.74 -14.92 -10.07
C ARG A 73 4.33 -16.25 -9.42
N LEU A 74 3.04 -16.43 -9.17
CA LEU A 74 2.46 -17.69 -8.67
C LEU A 74 2.23 -18.73 -9.78
N GLY A 75 2.62 -18.46 -11.03
CA GLY A 75 2.57 -19.41 -12.15
C GLY A 75 1.32 -19.30 -13.02
N ASP A 76 0.49 -18.27 -12.89
CA ASP A 76 -0.64 -18.04 -13.79
C ASP A 76 -0.14 -17.61 -15.18
N ALA A 77 -0.25 -18.52 -16.15
CA ALA A 77 0.20 -18.31 -17.52
C ALA A 77 -0.57 -17.20 -18.25
N SER A 78 -1.84 -17.00 -17.92
CA SER A 78 -2.66 -15.95 -18.53
C SER A 78 -2.29 -14.58 -17.97
N ALA A 79 -2.01 -14.47 -16.67
CA ALA A 79 -1.48 -13.26 -16.06
C ALA A 79 -0.10 -12.90 -16.61
N ALA A 80 0.79 -13.90 -16.75
CA ALA A 80 2.09 -13.72 -17.37
C ALA A 80 1.97 -13.21 -18.82
N ARG A 81 1.05 -13.76 -19.62
CA ARG A 81 0.75 -13.28 -20.98
C ARG A 81 0.32 -11.81 -20.99
N ARG A 82 -0.63 -11.42 -20.13
CA ARG A 82 -1.14 -10.04 -20.05
C ARG A 82 -0.06 -9.04 -19.67
N LEU A 83 0.81 -9.42 -18.72
CA LEU A 83 1.97 -8.59 -18.37
C LEU A 83 2.97 -8.49 -19.51
N ALA A 84 3.26 -9.59 -20.21
CA ALA A 84 4.16 -9.58 -21.35
C ALA A 84 3.64 -8.67 -22.46
N LEU A 85 2.34 -8.74 -22.79
CA LEU A 85 1.69 -7.84 -23.74
C LEU A 85 1.87 -6.36 -23.36
N MET A 86 1.68 -6.01 -22.08
CA MET A 86 1.84 -4.63 -21.63
C MET A 86 3.29 -4.15 -21.59
N LYS A 87 4.24 -5.04 -21.27
CA LYS A 87 5.67 -4.74 -21.36
C LYS A 87 6.09 -4.50 -22.81
N GLU A 88 5.62 -5.34 -23.73
CA GLU A 88 5.84 -5.18 -25.17
C GLU A 88 5.24 -3.86 -25.67
N TYR A 89 3.98 -3.56 -25.33
CA TYR A 89 3.32 -2.29 -25.67
C TYR A 89 4.12 -1.08 -25.16
N THR A 90 4.56 -1.12 -23.90
CA THR A 90 5.37 -0.04 -23.31
C THR A 90 6.68 0.18 -24.08
N SER A 91 7.32 -0.89 -24.56
CA SER A 91 8.56 -0.80 -25.31
C SER A 91 8.38 -0.25 -26.73
N GLN A 92 7.25 -0.56 -27.38
CA GLN A 92 6.93 -0.12 -28.74
C GLN A 92 6.33 1.29 -28.78
N HIS A 93 5.77 1.77 -27.66
CA HIS A 93 5.14 3.08 -27.55
C HIS A 93 5.81 3.94 -26.45
N PRO A 94 7.09 4.31 -26.61
CA PRO A 94 7.81 5.09 -25.59
C PRO A 94 7.19 6.46 -25.34
N ASP A 95 6.41 7.00 -26.28
CA ASP A 95 5.74 8.30 -26.21
C ASP A 95 4.40 8.27 -25.45
N VAL A 96 3.90 7.07 -25.12
CA VAL A 96 2.67 6.89 -24.35
C VAL A 96 3.04 6.67 -22.87
N PRO A 97 2.74 7.61 -21.96
CA PRO A 97 3.03 7.44 -20.55
C PRO A 97 2.23 6.27 -19.95
N ILE A 98 2.94 5.41 -19.21
CA ILE A 98 2.33 4.35 -18.39
C ILE A 98 2.27 4.84 -16.95
N VAL A 99 1.07 5.08 -16.46
CA VAL A 99 0.80 5.56 -15.10
C VAL A 99 0.38 4.37 -14.24
N ASP A 100 1.25 3.82 -13.41
CA ASP A 100 2.66 4.18 -13.14
C ASP A 100 3.64 3.21 -13.83
N PRO A 101 4.98 3.44 -13.83
CA PRO A 101 5.92 2.49 -14.41
C PRO A 101 5.74 1.07 -13.83
N ILE A 102 5.64 0.08 -14.73
CA ILE A 102 5.36 -1.32 -14.38
C ILE A 102 6.36 -1.86 -13.33
N ASP A 103 7.65 -1.57 -13.49
CA ASP A 103 8.69 -2.06 -12.59
C ASP A 103 8.59 -1.41 -11.19
N SER A 104 8.25 -0.12 -11.14
CA SER A 104 8.00 0.60 -9.88
C SER A 104 6.78 0.03 -9.14
N VAL A 105 5.71 -0.31 -9.87
CA VAL A 105 4.52 -0.94 -9.29
C VAL A 105 4.84 -2.36 -8.82
N GLN A 106 5.65 -3.12 -9.56
CA GLN A 106 6.05 -4.48 -9.22
C GLN A 106 6.74 -4.54 -7.85
N LEU A 107 7.55 -3.55 -7.50
CA LEU A 107 8.19 -3.46 -6.19
C LEU A 107 7.18 -3.43 -5.03
N LEU A 108 6.00 -2.85 -5.22
CA LEU A 108 4.95 -2.78 -4.20
C LEU A 108 4.08 -4.04 -4.12
N THR A 109 4.33 -5.05 -4.96
CA THR A 109 3.60 -6.32 -4.91
C THR A 109 4.19 -7.32 -3.90
N ASP A 110 5.38 -7.01 -3.40
CA ASP A 110 6.12 -7.80 -2.42
C ASP A 110 6.46 -6.94 -1.19
N ARG A 111 5.97 -7.35 -0.01
CA ARG A 111 6.20 -6.59 1.23
C ARG A 111 7.67 -6.59 1.66
N HIS A 112 8.40 -7.68 1.40
CA HIS A 112 9.81 -7.73 1.73
C HIS A 112 10.58 -6.71 0.88
N ASP A 113 10.33 -6.67 -0.42
CA ASP A 113 10.98 -5.70 -1.32
C ASP A 113 10.58 -4.25 -1.00
N ALA A 114 9.30 -4.01 -0.70
CA ALA A 114 8.82 -2.71 -0.26
C ALA A 114 9.50 -2.26 1.06
N CYS A 115 9.59 -3.13 2.07
CA CYS A 115 10.26 -2.80 3.33
C CYS A 115 11.78 -2.56 3.14
N ARG A 116 12.45 -3.37 2.31
CA ARG A 116 13.88 -3.18 1.95
C ARG A 116 14.12 -1.85 1.24
N MET A 117 13.20 -1.44 0.37
CA MET A 117 13.26 -0.11 -0.26
C MET A 117 13.08 1.02 0.77
N LEU A 118 12.10 0.91 1.67
CA LEU A 118 11.89 1.92 2.71
C LEU A 118 13.10 2.03 3.66
N GLN A 119 13.78 0.92 3.96
CA GLN A 119 15.04 0.92 4.73
C GLN A 119 16.15 1.69 4.02
N ARG A 120 16.36 1.44 2.71
CA ARG A 120 17.33 2.21 1.91
C ARG A 120 17.00 3.69 1.89
N LEU A 121 15.73 4.02 1.76
CA LEU A 121 15.26 5.41 1.82
C LEU A 121 15.62 6.07 3.15
N LYS A 122 15.42 5.36 4.28
CA LYS A 122 15.73 5.86 5.63
C LYS A 122 17.19 6.32 5.74
N GLU A 123 18.12 5.64 5.09
CA GLU A 123 19.55 5.92 5.15
C GLU A 123 19.97 7.15 4.31
N SER A 124 19.06 7.73 3.52
CA SER A 124 19.36 8.89 2.68
C SER A 124 19.52 10.18 3.49
N PRO A 125 20.70 10.84 3.46
CA PRO A 125 21.00 12.02 4.29
C PRO A 125 20.29 13.31 3.86
N SER A 126 19.49 13.27 2.79
CA SER A 126 18.85 14.46 2.18
C SER A 126 17.43 14.76 2.69
N ALA A 127 16.92 14.04 3.69
CA ALA A 127 15.51 14.14 4.09
C ALA A 127 15.26 15.21 5.16
N SER A 128 14.25 16.06 4.94
CA SER A 128 13.76 17.03 5.93
C SER A 128 13.02 16.39 7.11
N VAL A 129 12.52 15.16 6.94
CA VAL A 129 11.81 14.40 7.96
C VAL A 129 12.35 12.97 8.00
N ALA A 130 12.79 12.55 9.20
CA ALA A 130 13.22 11.18 9.46
C ALA A 130 12.01 10.27 9.65
N PHE A 131 12.11 9.04 9.14
CA PHE A 131 11.17 7.98 9.45
C PHE A 131 11.90 6.65 9.58
N ASN A 132 11.27 5.72 10.29
CA ASN A 132 11.72 4.37 10.51
C ASN A 132 10.83 3.36 9.77
N VAL A 133 11.37 2.16 9.58
CA VAL A 133 10.60 0.98 9.17
C VAL A 133 10.72 0.02 10.34
N PRO A 134 9.61 -0.57 10.84
CA PRO A 134 9.70 -1.56 11.90
C PRO A 134 10.69 -2.65 11.48
N PRO A 135 11.59 -3.10 12.37
CA PRO A 135 12.45 -4.24 12.07
C PRO A 135 11.57 -5.42 11.64
N PHE A 136 12.06 -6.24 10.72
CA PHE A 136 11.26 -7.33 10.18
C PHE A 136 12.10 -8.55 9.86
N ARG A 137 11.46 -9.71 9.89
CA ARG A 137 12.04 -10.98 9.48
C ARG A 137 11.11 -11.68 8.51
N VAL A 138 11.68 -12.15 7.41
CA VAL A 138 10.97 -13.01 6.46
C VAL A 138 11.16 -14.46 6.87
N VAL A 139 10.07 -15.21 6.92
CA VAL A 139 10.06 -16.65 7.17
C VAL A 139 9.51 -17.33 5.93
N GLN A 140 10.34 -18.09 5.23
CA GLN A 140 9.98 -18.79 3.99
C GLN A 140 10.23 -20.29 4.08
N SER A 141 10.99 -20.72 5.08
CA SER A 141 11.37 -22.11 5.30
C SER A 141 11.22 -22.51 6.77
N PRO A 142 11.17 -23.83 7.06
CA PRO A 142 11.21 -24.32 8.44
C PRO A 142 12.46 -23.84 9.21
N ALA A 143 13.60 -23.68 8.52
CA ALA A 143 14.83 -23.18 9.12
C ALA A 143 14.69 -21.72 9.56
N ASP A 144 14.09 -20.86 8.73
CA ASP A 144 13.83 -19.46 9.10
C ASP A 144 12.90 -19.37 10.30
N PHE A 145 11.89 -20.24 10.36
CA PHE A 145 10.95 -20.30 11.47
C PHE A 145 11.66 -20.71 12.77
N GLN A 146 12.50 -21.75 12.74
CA GLN A 146 13.29 -22.12 13.92
C GLN A 146 14.22 -20.99 14.38
N ALA A 147 14.83 -20.27 13.45
CA ALA A 147 15.68 -19.13 13.78
C ALA A 147 14.88 -17.94 14.36
N LEU A 148 13.63 -17.74 13.95
CA LEU A 148 12.71 -16.80 14.59
C LEU A 148 12.41 -17.23 16.03
N LEU A 149 12.08 -18.50 16.25
CA LEU A 149 11.81 -19.04 17.58
C LEU A 149 13.00 -18.84 18.53
N GLN A 150 14.21 -19.18 18.08
CA GLN A 150 15.44 -18.97 18.84
C GLN A 150 15.68 -17.50 19.19
N ALA A 151 15.45 -16.58 18.24
CA ALA A 151 15.61 -15.14 18.49
C ALA A 151 14.60 -14.61 19.52
N VAL A 152 13.36 -15.12 19.53
CA VAL A 152 12.37 -14.79 20.57
C VAL A 152 12.79 -15.37 21.91
N ASP A 153 13.24 -16.63 21.95
CA ASP A 153 13.66 -17.32 23.17
C ASP A 153 14.92 -16.68 23.80
N ALA A 154 15.80 -16.11 22.96
CA ALA A 154 17.00 -15.36 23.37
C ALA A 154 16.72 -13.89 23.74
N GLY A 155 15.50 -13.38 23.53
CA GLY A 155 15.13 -11.99 23.78
C GLY A 155 15.62 -10.99 22.71
N GLU A 156 16.14 -11.46 21.58
CA GLU A 156 16.58 -10.63 20.45
C GLU A 156 15.38 -10.11 19.62
N THR A 157 14.24 -10.79 19.70
CA THR A 157 12.99 -10.38 19.05
C THR A 157 11.88 -10.26 20.10
N ALA A 158 11.43 -9.03 20.37
CA ALA A 158 10.38 -8.76 21.34
C ALA A 158 8.98 -9.05 20.77
N LEU A 159 8.13 -9.65 21.61
CA LEU A 159 6.69 -9.74 21.41
C LEU A 159 6.02 -8.43 21.88
N PRO A 160 4.83 -8.07 21.37
CA PRO A 160 4.10 -8.74 20.29
C PRO A 160 4.73 -8.59 18.91
N LEU A 161 4.37 -9.48 17.99
CA LEU A 161 4.76 -9.46 16.58
C LEU A 161 3.53 -9.29 15.69
N ILE A 162 3.67 -8.60 14.55
CA ILE A 162 2.63 -8.60 13.50
C ILE A 162 3.11 -9.48 12.35
N CYS A 163 2.39 -10.57 12.12
CA CYS A 163 2.58 -11.47 10.98
C CYS A 163 1.69 -11.03 9.81
N LYS A 164 2.28 -10.90 8.63
CA LYS A 164 1.60 -10.58 7.37
C LYS A 164 2.13 -11.50 6.26
N SER A 165 1.36 -11.77 5.21
CA SER A 165 1.91 -12.44 4.02
C SER A 165 2.97 -11.58 3.35
N VAL A 166 3.95 -12.20 2.69
CA VAL A 166 4.91 -11.48 1.83
C VAL A 166 4.20 -10.88 0.60
N GLU A 167 3.22 -11.59 0.03
CA GLU A 167 2.33 -11.04 -1.01
C GLU A 167 1.61 -9.80 -0.47
N ALA A 168 1.83 -8.63 -1.08
CA ALA A 168 1.28 -7.36 -0.61
C ALA A 168 -0.17 -7.11 -1.06
N CYS A 169 -0.62 -7.80 -2.11
CA CYS A 169 -1.97 -7.65 -2.67
C CYS A 169 -2.45 -8.92 -3.37
N ALA A 170 -3.59 -8.81 -4.06
CA ALA A 170 -4.19 -9.81 -4.96
C ALA A 170 -4.87 -11.02 -4.31
N THR A 171 -4.29 -11.58 -3.25
CA THR A 171 -4.85 -12.75 -2.55
C THR A 171 -5.63 -12.34 -1.31
N ASP A 172 -6.64 -13.12 -0.90
CA ASP A 172 -7.37 -12.86 0.36
C ASP A 172 -6.39 -12.86 1.55
N ARG A 173 -5.37 -13.71 1.49
CA ARG A 173 -4.28 -13.77 2.47
C ARG A 173 -3.52 -12.45 2.61
N SER A 174 -3.38 -11.66 1.55
CA SER A 174 -2.70 -10.36 1.59
C SER A 174 -3.36 -9.34 2.52
N HIS A 175 -4.61 -9.59 2.92
CA HIS A 175 -5.37 -8.77 3.86
C HIS A 175 -5.48 -9.39 5.25
N MET A 176 -5.01 -10.61 5.44
CA MET A 176 -5.01 -11.29 6.73
C MET A 176 -3.72 -10.95 7.49
N MET A 177 -3.89 -10.50 8.73
CA MET A 177 -2.78 -10.24 9.65
C MET A 177 -3.02 -10.98 10.96
N THR A 178 -1.93 -11.39 11.61
CA THR A 178 -1.99 -11.99 12.93
C THR A 178 -1.08 -11.23 13.87
N VAL A 179 -1.64 -10.73 14.96
CA VAL A 179 -0.85 -10.22 16.08
C VAL A 179 -0.56 -11.39 17.00
N VAL A 180 0.72 -11.66 17.24
CA VAL A 180 1.21 -12.75 18.09
C VAL A 180 1.81 -12.16 19.35
N THR A 181 1.17 -12.40 20.49
CA THR A 181 1.53 -11.78 21.78
C THR A 181 2.29 -12.74 22.70
N LYS A 182 2.26 -14.04 22.37
CA LYS A 182 2.85 -15.13 23.15
C LYS A 182 3.71 -16.01 22.26
N ARG A 183 4.82 -16.49 22.81
CA ARG A 183 5.75 -17.40 22.15
C ARG A 183 5.09 -18.71 21.69
N ALA A 184 4.11 -19.21 22.44
CA ALA A 184 3.37 -20.44 22.13
C ALA A 184 2.42 -20.29 20.93
N ASP A 185 2.03 -19.06 20.59
CA ASP A 185 1.08 -18.77 19.51
C ASP A 185 1.80 -18.58 18.16
N LEU A 186 3.14 -18.62 18.13
CA LEU A 186 3.90 -18.64 16.90
C LEU A 186 3.72 -19.97 16.17
N GLN A 187 3.26 -19.89 14.93
CA GLN A 187 3.01 -21.06 14.08
C GLN A 187 3.82 -20.95 12.79
N GLN A 188 4.34 -22.09 12.34
CA GLN A 188 4.90 -22.20 11.00
C GLN A 188 3.76 -22.16 9.99
N LEU A 189 3.93 -21.38 8.93
CA LEU A 189 2.97 -21.25 7.85
C LEU A 189 3.56 -21.85 6.57
N ASP A 190 2.70 -22.46 5.74
CA ASP A 190 3.11 -23.10 4.48
C ASP A 190 3.35 -22.10 3.33
N PHE A 191 3.43 -20.82 3.65
CA PHE A 191 3.67 -19.75 2.70
C PHE A 191 4.58 -18.67 3.30
N PRO A 192 5.33 -17.94 2.46
CA PRO A 192 6.19 -16.85 2.91
C PRO A 192 5.43 -15.77 3.70
N VAL A 193 5.91 -15.48 4.90
CA VAL A 193 5.38 -14.42 5.77
C VAL A 193 6.47 -13.47 6.25
N ILE A 194 6.06 -12.24 6.54
CA ILE A 194 6.87 -11.23 7.18
C ILE A 194 6.36 -11.03 8.61
N TYR A 195 7.25 -11.22 9.58
CA TYR A 195 7.05 -10.83 10.96
C TYR A 195 7.65 -9.45 11.14
N GLN A 196 6.81 -8.43 11.32
CA GLN A 196 7.25 -7.14 11.81
C GLN A 196 7.58 -7.32 13.30
N GLN A 197 8.87 -7.21 13.58
CA GLN A 197 9.46 -7.31 14.90
C GLN A 197 9.14 -6.05 15.68
N GLU A 198 8.87 -6.23 16.97
CA GLU A 198 8.47 -5.17 17.90
C GLU A 198 7.17 -4.47 17.49
N PHE A 199 6.06 -4.86 18.11
CA PHE A 199 4.82 -4.11 18.02
C PHE A 199 5.01 -2.72 18.63
N ILE A 200 4.96 -1.70 17.78
CA ILE A 200 5.10 -0.30 18.20
C ILE A 200 3.75 0.17 18.71
N ASN A 201 3.65 0.47 20.01
CA ASN A 201 2.48 1.12 20.57
C ASN A 201 2.36 2.56 20.03
N HIS A 202 1.17 2.92 19.57
CA HIS A 202 0.91 4.13 18.77
C HIS A 202 -0.49 4.72 19.03
N SER A 203 -1.00 4.54 20.25
CA SER A 203 -2.29 5.05 20.72
C SER A 203 -3.50 4.68 19.85
N GLY A 204 -3.43 3.62 19.04
CA GLY A 204 -4.50 3.26 18.10
C GLY A 204 -4.71 4.24 16.96
N ARG A 205 -3.70 5.04 16.60
CA ARG A 205 -3.76 6.08 15.55
C ARG A 205 -2.91 5.72 14.34
N LEU A 206 -3.54 5.65 13.17
CA LEU A 206 -2.89 5.45 11.87
C LEU A 206 -3.03 6.71 11.04
N PHE A 207 -1.94 7.19 10.45
CA PHE A 207 -1.95 8.31 9.53
C PHE A 207 -1.76 7.79 8.11
N LYS A 208 -2.83 7.85 7.32
CA LYS A 208 -2.86 7.36 5.95
C LYS A 208 -2.58 8.50 4.98
N GLY A 209 -1.46 8.40 4.28
CA GLY A 209 -1.13 9.28 3.17
C GLY A 209 -1.70 8.76 1.86
N TYR A 210 -2.28 9.65 1.05
CA TYR A 210 -2.79 9.39 -0.29
C TYR A 210 -2.04 10.28 -1.28
N VAL A 211 -1.19 9.66 -2.10
CA VAL A 211 -0.43 10.33 -3.15
C VAL A 211 -1.15 10.16 -4.48
N LEU A 212 -1.45 11.30 -5.10
CA LEU A 212 -2.00 11.42 -6.45
C LEU A 212 -1.26 12.55 -7.16
N GLY A 213 -0.22 12.19 -7.92
CA GLY A 213 0.69 13.16 -8.53
C GLY A 213 1.32 14.05 -7.47
N ASP A 214 1.08 15.36 -7.57
CA ASP A 214 1.54 16.38 -6.62
C ASP A 214 0.66 16.58 -5.39
N ILE A 215 -0.49 15.91 -5.35
CA ILE A 215 -1.40 15.99 -4.21
C ILE A 215 -1.03 14.89 -3.22
N ILE A 216 -0.72 15.29 -1.99
CA ILE A 216 -0.52 14.38 -0.86
C ILE A 216 -1.54 14.74 0.23
N ASN A 217 -2.64 13.99 0.23
CA ASN A 217 -3.66 14.11 1.27
C ASN A 217 -3.33 13.20 2.44
N VAL A 218 -3.59 13.64 3.67
CA VAL A 218 -3.33 12.86 4.89
C VAL A 218 -4.61 12.79 5.70
N ALA A 219 -4.96 11.58 6.12
CA ALA A 219 -6.11 11.34 6.97
C ALA A 219 -5.72 10.48 8.17
N GLU A 220 -6.30 10.78 9.33
CA GLU A 220 -6.19 9.93 10.51
C GLU A 220 -7.25 8.82 10.46
N ARG A 221 -6.84 7.60 10.82
CA ARG A 221 -7.67 6.41 10.90
C ARG A 221 -7.44 5.70 12.22
N ARG A 222 -8.44 4.95 12.65
CA ARG A 222 -8.29 4.02 13.76
C ARG A 222 -7.35 2.87 13.36
N SER A 223 -6.46 2.52 14.28
CA SER A 223 -5.50 1.41 14.19
C SER A 223 -5.73 0.39 15.31
N LEU A 224 -4.81 -0.58 15.42
CA LEU A 224 -4.74 -1.53 16.53
C LEU A 224 -4.47 -0.80 17.86
N PRO A 225 -5.10 -1.22 18.97
CA PRO A 225 -4.84 -0.63 20.29
C PRO A 225 -3.41 -0.89 20.73
N ASN A 226 -2.99 -0.24 21.82
CA ASN A 226 -1.73 -0.57 22.47
C ASN A 226 -1.81 -1.97 23.10
N LEU A 227 -0.72 -2.72 22.97
CA LEU A 227 -0.62 -4.11 23.41
C LEU A 227 0.60 -4.30 24.30
N GLN A 228 0.52 -5.31 25.15
CA GLN A 228 1.60 -5.78 26.01
C GLN A 228 1.79 -7.28 25.77
N ALA A 229 3.05 -7.71 25.74
CA ALA A 229 3.40 -9.12 25.58
C ALA A 229 2.81 -9.95 26.73
N ASN A 230 2.39 -11.19 26.45
CA ASN A 230 1.79 -12.13 27.40
C ASN A 230 0.46 -11.73 28.06
N ASP A 231 0.18 -10.45 28.24
CA ASP A 231 -1.05 -9.94 28.87
C ASP A 231 -2.25 -9.96 27.91
N THR A 232 -1.98 -9.88 26.61
CA THR A 232 -3.00 -9.87 25.56
C THR A 232 -3.05 -11.21 24.84
N ARG A 233 -4.20 -11.57 24.25
CA ARG A 233 -4.33 -12.78 23.42
C ARG A 233 -3.88 -12.50 21.97
N SER A 234 -3.27 -13.49 21.33
CA SER A 234 -2.99 -13.41 19.90
C SER A 234 -4.31 -13.38 19.10
N LEU A 235 -4.33 -12.64 17.99
CA LEU A 235 -5.53 -12.41 17.20
C LEU A 235 -5.20 -12.32 15.71
N ALA A 236 -5.92 -13.09 14.90
CA ALA A 236 -5.96 -12.92 13.45
C ALA A 236 -7.14 -12.02 13.06
N PHE A 237 -6.93 -11.12 12.10
CA PHE A 237 -7.97 -10.22 11.61
C PHE A 237 -7.76 -9.86 10.13
N ASN A 238 -8.83 -9.42 9.48
CA ASN A 238 -8.81 -8.94 8.10
C ASN A 238 -8.74 -7.41 8.06
N THR A 239 -7.73 -6.84 7.41
CA THR A 239 -7.55 -5.37 7.34
C THR A 239 -8.60 -4.66 6.48
N GLN A 240 -9.41 -5.39 5.72
CA GLN A 240 -10.56 -4.82 5.01
C GLN A 240 -11.81 -4.67 5.89
N GLU A 241 -11.80 -5.26 7.08
CA GLU A 241 -12.87 -5.18 8.06
C GLU A 241 -12.56 -4.13 9.14
N LYS A 242 -13.42 -4.04 10.17
CA LYS A 242 -13.17 -3.15 11.30
C LYS A 242 -11.95 -3.64 12.07
N TYR A 243 -11.03 -2.73 12.37
CA TYR A 243 -9.86 -3.05 13.18
C TYR A 243 -10.29 -3.54 14.58
N PRO A 244 -9.62 -4.57 15.10
CA PRO A 244 -9.82 -5.02 16.47
C PRO A 244 -9.64 -3.91 17.50
N THR A 245 -10.32 -4.06 18.61
CA THR A 245 -10.33 -3.15 19.77
C THR A 245 -9.57 -3.79 20.93
N ALA A 246 -9.31 -3.03 22.01
CA ALA A 246 -8.65 -3.59 23.20
C ALA A 246 -9.40 -4.82 23.77
N GLN A 247 -10.74 -4.80 23.73
CA GLN A 247 -11.59 -5.92 24.17
C GLN A 247 -11.35 -7.19 23.36
N ASP A 248 -11.00 -7.06 22.09
CA ASP A 248 -10.66 -8.19 21.23
C ASP A 248 -9.29 -8.78 21.58
N PHE A 249 -8.46 -8.09 22.36
CA PHE A 249 -7.16 -8.58 22.82
C PHE A 249 -7.17 -9.02 24.29
N ASP A 250 -8.24 -8.78 25.03
CA ASP A 250 -8.36 -9.19 26.42
C ASP A 250 -8.49 -10.72 26.53
N ALA A 251 -7.63 -11.33 27.35
CA ALA A 251 -7.64 -12.77 27.63
C ALA A 251 -8.73 -13.18 28.65
N SER A 252 -9.30 -12.23 29.39
CA SER A 252 -10.37 -12.46 30.36
C SER A 252 -11.73 -12.06 29.78
N THR A 253 -12.52 -13.04 29.32
CA THR A 253 -13.96 -12.84 29.16
C THR A 253 -14.61 -12.75 30.54
N THR A 254 -14.57 -11.56 31.13
CA THR A 254 -15.55 -11.13 32.13
C THR A 254 -15.97 -9.72 31.75
N ALA A 255 -17.23 -9.59 31.35
CA ALA A 255 -17.87 -8.30 31.15
C ALA A 255 -17.84 -7.53 32.48
N GLN A 256 -16.82 -6.71 32.67
CA GLN A 256 -16.82 -5.63 33.64
C GLN A 256 -16.27 -4.39 32.93
N SER A 257 -17.22 -3.61 32.43
CA SER A 257 -17.06 -2.20 32.14
C SER A 257 -16.34 -1.51 33.30
N SER A 258 -15.07 -1.20 33.08
CA SER A 258 -14.41 -0.09 33.74
C SER A 258 -13.65 0.68 32.68
N ALA A 259 -14.33 1.65 32.09
CA ALA A 259 -13.66 2.76 31.42
C ALA A 259 -12.92 3.55 32.51
N THR A 260 -11.75 3.07 32.90
CA THR A 260 -10.77 3.92 33.56
C THR A 260 -10.02 4.63 32.45
N ALA A 261 -10.56 5.78 32.05
CA ALA A 261 -9.75 6.81 31.44
C ALA A 261 -8.69 7.20 32.49
N SER A 262 -7.52 6.55 32.42
CA SER A 262 -6.34 7.03 33.10
C SER A 262 -5.90 8.31 32.38
N SER A 263 -6.50 9.43 32.76
CA SER A 263 -5.95 10.76 32.53
C SER A 263 -4.71 10.92 33.41
N SER A 264 -3.63 10.22 33.07
CA SER A 264 -2.30 10.61 33.48
C SER A 264 -1.84 11.68 32.50
N SER A 265 -2.18 12.93 32.82
CA SER A 265 -1.56 14.11 32.25
C SER A 265 -0.07 14.14 32.65
N SER A 266 0.72 13.29 32.01
CA SER A 266 2.14 13.55 31.85
C SER A 266 2.25 14.45 30.63
N SER A 267 2.61 15.70 30.87
CA SER A 267 2.95 16.69 29.84
C SER A 267 4.24 16.27 29.12
N SER A 268 4.20 15.14 28.41
CA SER A 268 5.09 14.94 27.29
C SER A 268 4.55 15.81 26.15
N SER A 269 5.42 16.57 25.50
CA SER A 269 5.06 17.38 24.34
C SER A 269 4.66 16.45 23.19
N SER A 270 3.42 15.99 23.17
CA SER A 270 2.89 15.20 22.07
C SER A 270 2.86 16.06 20.81
N LEU A 271 3.25 15.47 19.68
CA LEU A 271 3.25 16.18 18.40
C LEU A 271 1.82 16.65 18.08
N SER A 272 1.68 17.90 17.64
CA SER A 272 0.38 18.39 17.15
C SER A 272 -0.03 17.62 15.89
N GLN A 273 -1.34 17.51 15.65
CA GLN A 273 -1.87 16.84 14.45
C GLN A 273 -1.33 17.48 13.17
N ASP A 274 -1.21 18.81 13.13
CA ASP A 274 -0.64 19.53 11.99
C ASP A 274 0.82 19.16 11.74
N THR A 275 1.62 19.01 12.80
CA THR A 275 3.03 18.59 12.70
C THR A 275 3.13 17.17 12.14
N ILE A 276 2.29 16.25 12.64
CA ILE A 276 2.23 14.88 12.14
C ILE A 276 1.82 14.87 10.67
N PHE A 277 0.79 15.62 10.28
CA PHE A 277 0.30 15.64 8.90
C PHE A 277 1.35 16.24 7.97
N ALA A 278 2.05 17.29 8.38
CA ALA A 278 3.17 17.86 7.63
C ALA A 278 4.30 16.83 7.44
N ALA A 279 4.67 16.11 8.50
CA ALA A 279 5.67 15.05 8.44
C ALA A 279 5.26 13.91 7.49
N VAL A 280 4.02 13.42 7.60
CA VAL A 280 3.49 12.38 6.70
C VAL A 280 3.51 12.86 5.25
N ARG A 281 3.15 14.11 4.95
CA ARG A 281 3.26 14.66 3.59
C ARG A 281 4.70 14.64 3.07
N ALA A 282 5.67 15.05 3.88
CA ALA A 282 7.09 15.02 3.51
C ALA A 282 7.61 13.58 3.28
N ILE A 283 7.16 12.61 4.09
CA ILE A 283 7.47 11.19 3.89
C ILE A 283 6.90 10.70 2.55
N GLY A 284 5.63 11.03 2.27
CA GLY A 284 4.97 10.67 1.01
C GLY A 284 5.69 11.23 -0.21
N GLN A 285 6.13 12.49 -0.12
CA GLN A 285 6.93 13.14 -1.16
C GLN A 285 8.24 12.37 -1.43
N ARG A 286 8.93 11.93 -0.37
CA ARG A 286 10.19 11.19 -0.49
C ARG A 286 10.00 9.81 -1.12
N ILE A 287 8.95 9.08 -0.70
CA ILE A 287 8.61 7.76 -1.28
C ILE A 287 8.29 7.94 -2.77
N ARG A 288 7.55 9.00 -3.12
CA ARG A 288 7.16 9.31 -4.50
C ARG A 288 8.36 9.54 -5.40
N GLU A 289 9.32 10.35 -4.95
CA GLU A 289 10.54 10.68 -5.69
C GLU A 289 11.43 9.45 -5.94
N GLU A 290 11.61 8.61 -4.92
CA GLU A 290 12.43 7.40 -5.02
C GLU A 290 11.78 6.35 -5.92
N LEU A 291 10.50 6.08 -5.72
CA LEU A 291 9.80 5.02 -6.45
C LEU A 291 9.37 5.44 -7.86
N LYS A 292 9.38 6.74 -8.15
CA LYS A 292 8.80 7.29 -9.38
C LYS A 292 7.35 6.84 -9.57
N LEU A 293 6.63 6.66 -8.47
CA LEU A 293 5.20 6.35 -8.44
C LEU A 293 4.44 7.63 -8.19
N SER A 294 3.28 7.76 -8.81
CA SER A 294 2.40 8.91 -8.64
C SER A 294 1.06 8.55 -8.00
N LEU A 295 0.68 7.27 -8.01
CA LEU A 295 -0.58 6.77 -7.50
C LEU A 295 -0.37 5.70 -6.43
N PHE A 296 -0.15 6.11 -5.18
CA PHE A 296 -0.03 5.17 -4.07
C PHE A 296 -0.60 5.73 -2.77
N GLY A 297 -0.84 4.84 -1.81
CA GLY A 297 -1.11 5.21 -0.43
C GLY A 297 -0.09 4.57 0.49
N PHE A 298 0.15 5.17 1.63
CA PHE A 298 1.10 4.65 2.62
C PHE A 298 0.57 4.92 4.02
N ASP A 299 0.96 4.06 4.94
CA ASP A 299 0.46 4.05 6.30
C ASP A 299 1.60 4.34 7.27
N VAL A 300 1.40 5.37 8.10
CA VAL A 300 2.37 5.85 9.09
C VAL A 300 1.77 5.74 10.48
N ILE A 301 2.54 5.22 11.43
CA ILE A 301 2.24 5.30 12.87
C ILE A 301 3.28 6.16 13.57
N VAL A 302 2.93 6.72 14.72
CA VAL A 302 3.83 7.50 15.57
C VAL A 302 4.03 6.72 16.86
N SER A 303 5.27 6.41 17.21
CA SER A 303 5.58 5.68 18.44
C SER A 303 5.20 6.51 19.66
N ASP A 304 4.42 5.94 20.58
CA ASP A 304 4.10 6.59 21.85
C ASP A 304 5.37 6.84 22.69
N ALA A 305 6.35 5.93 22.60
CA ALA A 305 7.57 5.97 23.39
C ALA A 305 8.61 6.98 22.87
N THR A 306 8.81 7.03 21.55
CA THR A 306 9.89 7.83 20.95
C THR A 306 9.40 9.04 20.15
N GLN A 307 8.09 9.12 19.87
CA GLN A 307 7.48 10.09 18.94
C GLN A 307 8.06 10.03 17.51
N GLU A 308 8.77 8.95 17.16
CA GLU A 308 9.28 8.74 15.82
C GLU A 308 8.18 8.20 14.88
N PHE A 309 8.30 8.55 13.61
CA PHE A 309 7.40 8.10 12.55
C PHE A 309 7.84 6.75 12.00
N PHE A 310 6.90 5.83 11.82
CA PHE A 310 7.14 4.52 11.22
C PHE A 310 6.24 4.30 10.01
N VAL A 311 6.84 4.04 8.85
CA VAL A 311 6.10 3.63 7.65
C VAL A 311 5.91 2.11 7.72
N ILE A 312 4.65 1.68 7.79
CA ILE A 312 4.30 0.27 8.04
C ILE A 312 3.70 -0.46 6.85
N ASP A 313 3.26 0.27 5.83
CA ASP A 313 2.68 -0.29 4.60
C ASP A 313 2.70 0.74 3.46
N VAL A 314 2.81 0.28 2.21
CA VAL A 314 2.72 1.09 0.98
C VAL A 314 1.92 0.30 -0.06
N ASN A 315 0.87 0.90 -0.60
CA ASN A 315 -0.11 0.26 -1.48
C ASN A 315 -0.24 1.00 -2.81
N TYR A 316 -0.14 0.28 -3.92
CA TYR A 316 -0.38 0.85 -5.24
C TYR A 316 -1.86 1.13 -5.49
N PHE A 317 -2.15 2.34 -5.96
CA PHE A 317 -3.46 2.82 -6.36
C PHE A 317 -4.57 2.45 -5.36
N PRO A 318 -4.56 3.03 -4.14
CA PRO A 318 -5.55 2.76 -3.10
C PRO A 318 -6.96 3.25 -3.50
N SER A 319 -7.91 3.22 -2.56
CA SER A 319 -9.29 3.66 -2.83
C SER A 319 -9.48 5.17 -2.84
N TYR A 320 -8.53 5.96 -2.31
CA TYR A 320 -8.62 7.42 -2.21
C TYR A 320 -9.92 7.94 -1.55
N LYS A 321 -10.43 7.22 -0.53
CA LYS A 321 -11.75 7.51 0.08
C LYS A 321 -11.82 8.90 0.74
N GLU A 322 -10.69 9.39 1.23
CA GLU A 322 -10.57 10.65 1.95
C GLU A 322 -10.11 11.82 1.06
N LEU A 323 -10.04 11.61 -0.25
CA LEU A 323 -9.73 12.67 -1.21
C LEU A 323 -11.04 13.20 -1.83
N GLU A 324 -11.42 14.43 -1.50
CA GLU A 324 -12.70 15.03 -1.89
C GLU A 324 -12.89 15.10 -3.41
N ASP A 325 -11.92 15.65 -4.14
CA ASP A 325 -11.94 15.78 -5.61
C ASP A 325 -11.03 14.72 -6.28
N PHE A 326 -11.25 13.44 -5.97
CA PHE A 326 -10.46 12.35 -6.58
C PHE A 326 -10.54 12.35 -8.11
N ASP A 327 -11.73 12.53 -8.69
CA ASP A 327 -11.95 12.50 -10.14
C ASP A 327 -11.18 13.63 -10.84
N GLY A 328 -11.40 14.88 -10.43
CA GLY A 328 -10.71 16.04 -11.03
C GLY A 328 -9.21 15.99 -10.80
N ALA A 329 -8.75 15.53 -9.64
CA ALA A 329 -7.33 15.30 -9.37
C ALA A 329 -6.73 14.24 -10.31
N LEU A 330 -7.39 13.09 -10.50
CA LEU A 330 -6.93 12.02 -11.39
C LEU A 330 -6.80 12.51 -12.83
N ARG A 331 -7.83 13.20 -13.36
CA ARG A 331 -7.80 13.74 -14.73
C ARG A 331 -6.68 14.75 -14.95
N ARG A 332 -6.51 15.69 -14.01
CA ARG A 332 -5.39 16.66 -14.06
C ARG A 332 -4.03 15.97 -14.05
N HIS A 333 -3.88 14.94 -13.22
CA HIS A 333 -2.63 14.18 -13.13
C HIS A 333 -2.32 13.41 -14.42
N LEU A 334 -3.32 12.76 -15.02
CA LEU A 334 -3.16 12.06 -16.30
C LEU A 334 -2.79 13.02 -17.44
N ARG A 335 -3.43 14.20 -17.49
CA ARG A 335 -3.05 15.26 -18.43
C ARG A 335 -1.62 15.72 -18.22
N ARG A 336 -1.21 16.00 -16.98
CA ARG A 336 0.16 16.38 -16.67
C ARG A 336 1.16 15.29 -17.07
N SER A 337 0.81 14.02 -16.88
CA SER A 337 1.66 12.90 -17.29
C SER A 337 1.88 12.86 -18.81
N TYR A 338 0.85 13.21 -19.59
CA TYR A 338 0.96 13.39 -21.03
C TYR A 338 1.82 14.61 -21.40
N GLU A 339 1.54 15.78 -20.83
CA GLU A 339 2.27 17.03 -21.08
C GLU A 339 3.74 16.97 -20.65
N GLN A 340 4.11 16.17 -19.66
CA GLN A 340 5.52 16.01 -19.25
C GLN A 340 6.32 15.15 -20.24
N LYS A 341 5.64 14.36 -21.07
CA LYS A 341 6.25 13.49 -22.06
C LYS A 341 6.43 14.17 -23.42
N HIS A 342 5.64 15.22 -23.71
CA HIS A 342 5.54 15.91 -24.99
C HIS A 342 5.79 17.42 -24.86
#